data_AF-A0A6S6TPC6-F1
#
_entry.id   AF-A0A6S6TPC6-F1
#
_cell.length_a   1.000
_cell.length_b   1.000
_cell.length_c   1.000
_cell.angle_alpha   90.00
_cell.angle_beta   90.00
_cell.angle_gamma   90.00
#
_symmetry.space_group_name_H-M   'P 1'
#
loop_
_entity.id
_entity.type
_entity.pdbx_description
1 polymer ?
#
loop_
_entity_poly.entity_id
_entity_poly.type
_entity_poly.pdbx_seq_one_letter_code
_entity_poly.pdbx_strand_id
1 'polypeptide(L)'
;MKNQKKTTFKLALNQPIFSINTFTSRQLTISKLTLKHHEAMDSILHATARLSKELNLQIDQSYAAHTSMTSFLYPKSGKYKVVIVNILYDLLYYIDDLFGEDIEGASQEDKPSLSELMYIWQTGEINTVYYNNQSSKKVKTVCMGMQWVRNKLFQSCEPSFFKKISWLLFEHLRDQLKPGAYESVEEYILLRRNFSGMYVAIYLIEYCTGRYLTEEMLKKVPSLQKAIDLCADIGGLSNDIFSYPKENHSKFNLVNTFQVLNQTKTLDESIQKAIDLVNTCHVDFNIAVKQIHAESLDLATDEKAAILQFTDGLQSILSATYHWQLVTERYRHSDHILEDLKYKSDCLNQKTG
;
A
#
# COMPACT_ATOMS: atom_id res chain seq x y z
N MET A 1 -64.38 -4.39 -50.94
CA MET A 1 -63.78 -3.06 -50.71
C MET A 1 -63.15 -3.03 -49.33
N LYS A 2 -61.89 -2.57 -49.28
CA LYS A 2 -61.09 -2.15 -48.10
C LYS A 2 -60.49 -3.22 -47.17
N ASN A 3 -59.26 -3.58 -47.55
CA ASN A 3 -58.14 -4.00 -46.73
C ASN A 3 -57.95 -3.16 -45.46
N GLN A 4 -57.62 -3.82 -44.34
CA GLN A 4 -56.74 -3.26 -43.32
C GLN A 4 -55.79 -4.33 -42.79
N LYS A 5 -54.52 -4.19 -43.18
CA LYS A 5 -53.36 -4.89 -42.62
C LYS A 5 -53.24 -4.55 -41.14
N LYS A 6 -53.08 -5.56 -40.27
CA LYS A 6 -52.48 -5.36 -38.94
C LYS A 6 -51.15 -6.10 -38.87
N THR A 7 -50.15 -5.27 -38.73
CA THR A 7 -48.72 -5.50 -38.75
C THR A 7 -48.28 -6.31 -37.53
N THR A 8 -47.51 -7.37 -37.79
CA THR A 8 -46.82 -8.17 -36.78
C THR A 8 -45.72 -7.32 -36.14
N PHE A 9 -45.86 -6.96 -34.86
CA PHE A 9 -44.77 -6.37 -34.08
C PHE A 9 -43.78 -7.48 -33.71
N LYS A 10 -42.71 -7.62 -34.51
CA LYS A 10 -41.47 -8.24 -34.04
C LYS A 10 -40.71 -7.19 -33.24
N LEU A 11 -40.68 -7.33 -31.91
CA LEU A 11 -39.67 -6.66 -31.09
C LEU A 11 -38.31 -7.25 -31.47
N ALA A 12 -37.53 -6.50 -32.24
CA ALA A 12 -36.12 -6.77 -32.42
C ALA A 12 -35.42 -6.41 -31.10
N LEU A 13 -35.16 -7.42 -30.27
CA LEU A 13 -34.20 -7.34 -29.18
C LEU A 13 -32.79 -7.31 -29.76
N ASN A 14 -32.39 -6.16 -30.29
CA ASN A 14 -30.99 -5.83 -30.49
C ASN A 14 -30.60 -4.82 -29.41
N GLN A 15 -30.53 -5.29 -28.17
CA GLN A 15 -29.65 -4.66 -27.19
C GLN A 15 -28.21 -4.94 -27.69
N PRO A 16 -27.34 -3.93 -27.82
CA PRO A 16 -25.93 -4.21 -28.01
C PRO A 16 -25.49 -5.04 -26.81
N ILE A 17 -25.06 -6.28 -27.06
CA ILE A 17 -24.31 -7.07 -26.09
C ILE A 17 -22.98 -6.32 -25.97
N PHE A 18 -22.91 -5.32 -25.09
CA PHE A 18 -21.64 -4.89 -24.56
C PHE A 18 -21.05 -6.15 -23.94
N SER A 19 -20.01 -6.70 -24.56
CA SER A 19 -19.14 -7.65 -23.91
C SER A 19 -18.61 -6.92 -22.68
N ILE A 20 -19.23 -7.14 -21.51
CA ILE A 20 -18.70 -6.64 -20.25
C ILE A 20 -17.42 -7.44 -20.07
N ASN A 21 -16.28 -6.83 -20.39
CA ASN A 21 -14.99 -7.42 -20.09
C ASN A 21 -14.96 -7.63 -18.58
N THR A 22 -14.99 -8.89 -18.18
CA THR A 22 -15.03 -9.24 -16.76
C THR A 22 -13.61 -9.26 -16.25
N PHE A 23 -13.23 -8.25 -15.47
CA PHE A 23 -11.92 -8.18 -14.84
C PHE A 23 -11.90 -8.94 -13.52
N THR A 24 -10.79 -9.61 -13.22
CA THR A 24 -10.55 -10.30 -11.95
C THR A 24 -9.14 -10.02 -11.45
N SER A 25 -8.93 -10.04 -10.14
CA SER A 25 -7.61 -9.84 -9.55
C SER A 25 -6.55 -10.84 -10.07
N ARG A 26 -6.98 -12.02 -10.54
CA ARG A 26 -6.12 -13.07 -11.10
C ARG A 26 -5.41 -12.68 -12.40
N GLN A 27 -5.85 -11.60 -13.07
CA GLN A 27 -5.13 -11.05 -14.22
C GLN A 27 -3.83 -10.34 -13.82
N LEU A 28 -3.68 -9.95 -12.55
CA LEU A 28 -2.42 -9.46 -12.01
C LEU A 28 -1.47 -10.63 -11.82
N THR A 29 -0.29 -10.55 -12.43
CA THR A 29 0.73 -11.61 -12.40
C THR A 29 1.28 -11.86 -10.99
N ILE A 30 1.19 -10.87 -10.08
CA ILE A 30 1.52 -11.04 -8.66
C ILE A 30 0.58 -12.04 -7.94
N SER A 31 -0.58 -12.37 -8.52
CA SER A 31 -1.49 -13.40 -7.99
C SER A 31 -0.89 -14.81 -7.95
N LYS A 32 0.20 -15.03 -8.67
CA LYS A 32 0.91 -16.32 -8.75
C LYS A 32 2.03 -16.46 -7.72
N LEU A 33 2.31 -15.41 -6.95
CA LEU A 33 3.38 -15.43 -5.96
C LEU A 33 3.00 -16.33 -4.77
N THR A 34 3.98 -17.07 -4.27
CA THR A 34 3.80 -17.92 -3.10
C THR A 34 3.85 -17.08 -1.83
N LEU A 35 2.77 -17.13 -1.05
CA LEU A 35 2.66 -16.43 0.21
C LEU A 35 3.52 -17.08 1.29
N LYS A 36 4.19 -16.25 2.09
CA LYS A 36 4.89 -16.64 3.32
C LYS A 36 4.28 -15.87 4.48
N HIS A 37 4.29 -16.43 5.68
CA HIS A 37 3.81 -15.76 6.88
C HIS A 37 4.72 -16.03 8.07
N HIS A 38 4.68 -15.14 9.05
CA HIS A 38 5.42 -15.25 10.29
C HIS A 38 4.88 -16.41 11.14
N GLU A 39 5.75 -17.28 11.65
CA GLU A 39 5.38 -18.47 12.45
C GLU A 39 4.48 -18.16 13.67
N ALA A 40 4.67 -16.98 14.26
CA ALA A 40 3.94 -16.50 15.43
C ALA A 40 2.86 -15.45 15.10
N MET A 41 2.31 -15.49 13.89
CA MET A 41 1.30 -14.55 13.40
C MET A 41 0.15 -14.33 14.41
N ASP A 42 -0.42 -15.38 14.98
CA ASP A 42 -1.50 -15.25 15.97
C ASP A 42 -1.07 -14.38 17.17
N SER A 43 0.08 -14.65 17.76
CA SER A 43 0.56 -13.87 18.91
C SER A 43 0.85 -12.41 18.57
N ILE A 44 1.31 -12.14 17.34
CA ILE A 44 1.55 -10.78 16.83
C ILE A 44 0.20 -10.07 16.70
N LEU A 45 -0.79 -10.70 16.09
CA LEU A 45 -2.13 -10.13 15.92
C LEU A 45 -2.80 -9.79 17.24
N HIS A 46 -2.74 -10.70 18.22
CA HIS A 46 -3.29 -10.45 19.54
C HIS A 46 -2.61 -9.27 20.25
N ALA A 47 -1.27 -9.17 20.15
CA ALA A 47 -0.52 -8.07 20.74
C ALA A 47 -0.81 -6.73 20.05
N THR A 48 -0.86 -6.71 18.71
CA THR A 48 -1.22 -5.52 17.95
C THR A 48 -2.64 -5.08 18.27
N ALA A 49 -3.64 -5.95 18.18
CA ALA A 49 -5.04 -5.59 18.42
C ALA A 49 -5.26 -4.93 19.80
N ARG A 50 -4.54 -5.42 20.81
CA ARG A 50 -4.53 -4.80 22.14
C ARG A 50 -3.92 -3.40 22.11
N LEU A 51 -2.73 -3.24 21.53
CA LEU A 51 -2.02 -1.96 21.48
C LEU A 51 -2.74 -0.91 20.63
N SER A 52 -3.28 -1.28 19.48
CA SER A 52 -4.05 -0.37 18.62
C SER A 52 -5.28 0.15 19.34
N LYS A 53 -5.93 -0.70 20.15
CA LYS A 53 -7.03 -0.29 21.05
C LYS A 53 -6.55 0.66 22.16
N GLU A 54 -5.43 0.36 22.81
CA GLU A 54 -4.85 1.24 23.85
C GLU A 54 -4.47 2.62 23.29
N LEU A 55 -4.01 2.69 22.04
CA LEU A 55 -3.65 3.92 21.35
C LEU A 55 -4.83 4.61 20.64
N ASN A 56 -6.02 4.01 20.63
CA ASN A 56 -7.20 4.45 19.88
C ASN A 56 -6.98 4.58 18.35
N LEU A 57 -6.10 3.75 17.79
CA LEU A 57 -5.84 3.64 16.34
C LEU A 57 -6.82 2.65 15.69
N GLN A 58 -8.12 2.86 15.90
CA GLN A 58 -9.20 2.04 15.33
C GLN A 58 -10.36 2.94 14.94
N ILE A 59 -10.73 2.96 13.66
CA ILE A 59 -11.85 3.79 13.16
C ILE A 59 -13.18 3.04 13.30
N ASP A 60 -13.19 1.73 13.05
CA ASP A 60 -14.34 0.84 13.20
C ASP A 60 -13.91 -0.65 13.35
N GLN A 61 -14.84 -1.60 13.24
CA GLN A 61 -14.55 -3.04 13.33
C GLN A 61 -13.75 -3.60 12.13
N SER A 62 -13.77 -2.94 10.97
CA SER A 62 -13.00 -3.34 9.77
C SER A 62 -11.50 -3.09 9.93
N TYR A 63 -11.13 -2.23 10.88
CA TYR A 63 -9.74 -1.89 11.22
C TYR A 63 -8.91 -3.10 11.70
N ALA A 64 -9.56 -4.16 12.18
CA ALA A 64 -8.89 -5.43 12.50
C ALA A 64 -8.18 -6.03 11.26
N ALA A 65 -8.63 -5.72 10.05
CA ALA A 65 -8.04 -6.23 8.82
C ALA A 65 -6.67 -5.59 8.49
N HIS A 66 -6.40 -4.35 8.92
CA HIS A 66 -5.09 -3.69 8.71
C HIS A 66 -3.97 -4.44 9.43
N THR A 67 -4.28 -4.96 10.62
CA THR A 67 -3.31 -5.64 11.48
C THR A 67 -2.77 -6.96 10.92
N SER A 68 -3.40 -7.56 9.90
CA SER A 68 -3.04 -8.89 9.39
C SER A 68 -1.88 -8.90 8.41
N MET A 69 -1.61 -7.79 7.71
CA MET A 69 -0.68 -7.76 6.58
C MET A 69 0.79 -7.93 6.99
N THR A 70 1.21 -7.35 8.11
CA THR A 70 2.64 -7.25 8.49
C THR A 70 3.31 -8.59 8.74
N SER A 71 2.56 -9.60 9.19
CA SER A 71 3.07 -10.96 9.36
C SER A 71 3.40 -11.64 8.03
N PHE A 72 2.78 -11.21 6.92
CA PHE A 72 3.12 -11.67 5.57
C PHE A 72 4.24 -10.84 4.94
N LEU A 73 4.31 -9.53 5.25
CA LEU A 73 5.36 -8.64 4.76
C LEU A 73 6.74 -9.01 5.31
N TYR A 74 6.82 -9.37 6.60
CA TYR A 74 8.08 -9.61 7.30
C TYR A 74 8.12 -10.99 8.00
N PRO A 75 8.00 -12.10 7.24
CA PRO A 75 7.75 -13.44 7.79
C PRO A 75 8.92 -13.99 8.62
N LYS A 76 10.13 -13.44 8.46
CA LYS A 76 11.36 -13.86 9.15
C LYS A 76 11.81 -12.91 10.25
N SER A 77 10.98 -11.94 10.64
CA SER A 77 11.34 -10.94 11.64
C SER A 77 11.22 -11.46 13.08
N GLY A 78 11.70 -10.70 14.05
CA GLY A 78 11.40 -10.94 15.46
C GLY A 78 10.01 -10.40 15.82
N LYS A 79 9.22 -11.16 16.58
CA LYS A 79 7.83 -10.85 16.96
C LYS A 79 7.62 -9.40 17.42
N TYR A 80 8.48 -8.91 18.32
CA TYR A 80 8.38 -7.55 18.87
C TYR A 80 8.54 -6.46 17.81
N LYS A 81 9.44 -6.66 16.83
CA LYS A 81 9.65 -5.73 15.73
C LYS A 81 8.44 -5.68 14.81
N VAL A 82 7.84 -6.84 14.50
CA VAL A 82 6.61 -6.90 13.70
C VAL A 82 5.46 -6.16 14.40
N VAL A 83 5.31 -6.31 15.72
CA VAL A 83 4.28 -5.58 16.48
C VAL A 83 4.48 -4.06 16.37
N ILE A 84 5.71 -3.56 16.51
CA ILE A 84 6.00 -2.12 16.35
C ILE A 84 5.66 -1.65 14.94
N VAL A 85 6.07 -2.41 13.92
CA VAL A 85 5.77 -2.09 12.53
C VAL A 85 4.27 -2.12 12.27
N ASN A 86 3.53 -3.05 12.87
CA ASN A 86 2.07 -3.10 12.74
C ASN A 86 1.40 -1.84 13.29
N ILE A 87 1.86 -1.33 14.44
CA ILE A 87 1.32 -0.07 14.99
C ILE A 87 1.69 1.13 14.13
N LEU A 88 2.87 1.13 13.47
CA LEU A 88 3.18 2.14 12.45
C LEU A 88 2.18 2.04 11.28
N TYR A 89 1.86 0.85 10.80
CA TYR A 89 0.90 0.67 9.70
C TYR A 89 -0.51 1.12 10.11
N ASP A 90 -0.98 0.73 11.28
CA ASP A 90 -2.27 1.19 11.81
C ASP A 90 -2.30 2.71 11.92
N LEU A 91 -1.20 3.35 12.35
CA LEU A 91 -1.10 4.81 12.36
C LEU A 91 -1.17 5.41 10.94
N LEU A 92 -0.45 4.84 9.98
CA LEU A 92 -0.43 5.35 8.61
C LEU A 92 -1.77 5.17 7.91
N TYR A 93 -2.43 4.02 8.06
CA TYR A 93 -3.81 3.83 7.59
C TYR A 93 -4.79 4.76 8.29
N TYR A 94 -4.56 5.10 9.56
CA TYR A 94 -5.45 5.98 10.31
C TYR A 94 -5.36 7.40 9.77
N ILE A 95 -4.14 7.82 9.40
CA ILE A 95 -3.91 9.10 8.73
C ILE A 95 -4.53 9.07 7.33
N ASP A 96 -4.32 8.00 6.57
CA ASP A 96 -4.83 7.80 5.21
C ASP A 96 -6.35 7.95 5.15
N ASP A 97 -7.07 7.14 5.93
CA ASP A 97 -8.53 7.07 5.91
C ASP A 97 -9.23 8.34 6.39
N LEU A 98 -8.53 9.20 7.12
CA LEU A 98 -9.11 10.40 7.72
C LEU A 98 -8.62 11.70 7.09
N PHE A 99 -7.41 11.71 6.54
CA PHE A 99 -6.70 12.93 6.15
C PHE A 99 -5.93 12.80 4.83
N GLY A 100 -6.01 11.64 4.15
CA GLY A 100 -5.33 11.35 2.89
C GLY A 100 -5.71 12.28 1.74
N GLU A 101 -5.11 11.99 0.58
CA GLU A 101 -5.25 12.78 -0.64
C GLU A 101 -6.63 12.68 -1.30
N ASP A 102 -7.33 11.58 -1.08
CA ASP A 102 -8.64 11.25 -1.64
C ASP A 102 -9.81 11.74 -0.77
N ILE A 103 -9.54 12.26 0.42
CA ILE A 103 -10.57 12.71 1.37
C ILE A 103 -11.10 14.10 0.99
N GLU A 104 -12.30 14.13 0.42
CA GLU A 104 -13.01 15.38 0.08
C GLU A 104 -13.52 16.11 1.35
N GLY A 105 -13.44 17.44 1.34
CA GLY A 105 -14.07 18.29 2.36
C GLY A 105 -13.38 18.35 3.73
N ALA A 106 -12.26 17.63 3.93
CA ALA A 106 -11.44 17.80 5.13
C ALA A 106 -10.86 19.23 5.16
N SER A 107 -11.25 20.02 6.17
CA SER A 107 -10.68 21.36 6.34
C SER A 107 -9.19 21.26 6.69
N GLN A 108 -8.40 22.27 6.34
CA GLN A 108 -6.99 22.31 6.74
C GLN A 108 -6.83 22.35 8.27
N GLU A 109 -7.84 22.82 9.01
CA GLU A 109 -7.85 22.84 10.48
C GLU A 109 -8.06 21.43 11.08
N ASP A 110 -8.65 20.51 10.32
CA ASP A 110 -8.87 19.13 10.76
C ASP A 110 -7.66 18.21 10.51
N LYS A 111 -6.75 18.60 9.61
CA LYS A 111 -5.57 17.80 9.26
C LYS A 111 -4.46 17.95 10.30
N PRO A 112 -3.70 16.88 10.61
CA PRO A 112 -2.53 16.99 11.47
C PRO A 112 -1.45 17.84 10.79
N SER A 113 -0.80 18.72 11.57
CA SER A 113 0.29 19.54 11.04
C SER A 113 1.53 18.69 10.79
N LEU A 114 2.03 18.65 9.55
CA LEU A 114 3.26 17.93 9.20
C LEU A 114 4.44 18.38 10.07
N SER A 115 4.56 19.69 10.36
CA SER A 115 5.66 20.19 11.20
C SER A 115 5.59 19.66 12.63
N GLU A 116 4.38 19.52 13.18
CA GLU A 116 4.18 18.99 14.53
C GLU A 116 4.39 17.48 14.56
N LEU A 117 3.96 16.76 13.53
CA LEU A 117 4.26 15.33 13.38
C LEU A 117 5.77 15.08 13.31
N MET A 118 6.50 15.91 12.56
CA MET A 118 7.95 15.80 12.44
C MET A 118 8.67 16.25 13.71
N TYR A 119 8.15 17.24 14.44
CA TYR A 119 8.64 17.57 15.77
C TYR A 119 8.55 16.35 16.69
N ILE A 120 7.38 15.72 16.79
CA ILE A 120 7.18 14.51 17.61
C ILE A 120 8.13 13.40 17.18
N TRP A 121 8.29 13.19 15.87
CA TRP A 121 9.16 12.14 15.35
C TRP A 121 10.64 12.37 15.69
N GLN A 122 11.10 13.62 15.63
CA GLN A 122 12.49 13.98 15.88
C GLN A 122 12.84 14.00 17.37
N THR A 123 11.95 14.54 18.21
CA THR A 123 12.22 14.76 19.64
C THR A 123 11.72 13.61 20.51
N GLY A 124 10.67 12.90 20.08
CA GLY A 124 9.91 11.99 20.95
C GLY A 124 8.97 12.72 21.91
N GLU A 125 8.78 14.03 21.76
CA GLU A 125 7.97 14.89 22.63
C GLU A 125 6.76 15.45 21.88
N ILE A 126 5.64 15.62 22.58
CA ILE A 126 4.46 16.28 22.05
C ILE A 126 4.49 17.75 22.46
N ASN A 127 4.39 18.65 21.48
CA ASN A 127 4.20 20.08 21.72
C ASN A 127 2.86 20.29 22.45
N THR A 128 2.93 20.60 23.74
CA THR A 128 1.74 20.70 24.61
C THR A 128 0.84 21.85 24.23
N VAL A 129 1.38 22.95 23.69
CA VAL A 129 0.59 24.09 23.22
C VAL A 129 -0.26 23.68 22.02
N TYR A 130 0.36 23.05 21.01
CA TYR A 130 -0.36 22.52 19.85
C TYR A 130 -1.40 21.47 20.28
N TYR A 131 -1.00 20.50 21.11
CA TYR A 131 -1.85 19.39 21.51
C TYR A 131 -3.05 19.83 22.36
N ASN A 132 -2.86 20.77 23.30
CA ASN A 132 -3.94 21.23 24.16
C ASN A 132 -4.95 22.10 23.40
N ASN A 133 -4.48 22.91 22.45
CA ASN A 133 -5.32 23.75 21.62
C ASN A 133 -6.05 22.98 20.50
N GLN A 134 -5.63 21.75 20.22
CA GLN A 134 -6.26 20.91 19.20
C GLN A 134 -7.67 20.48 19.64
N SER A 135 -8.69 20.80 18.83
CA SER A 135 -10.08 20.40 19.07
C SER A 135 -10.38 18.99 18.53
N SER A 136 -9.68 18.56 17.48
CA SER A 136 -9.84 17.24 16.86
C SER A 136 -9.22 16.14 17.72
N LYS A 137 -10.07 15.29 18.30
CA LYS A 137 -9.63 14.06 18.99
C LYS A 137 -8.83 13.14 18.06
N LYS A 138 -9.17 13.11 16.76
CA LYS A 138 -8.47 12.29 15.77
C LYS A 138 -7.02 12.74 15.58
N VAL A 139 -6.77 14.06 15.54
CA VAL A 139 -5.40 14.60 15.49
C VAL A 139 -4.63 14.30 16.77
N LYS A 140 -5.27 14.37 17.94
CA LYS A 140 -4.64 13.96 19.21
C LYS A 140 -4.22 12.49 19.20
N THR A 141 -5.07 11.61 18.67
CA THR A 141 -4.74 10.18 18.45
C THR A 141 -3.49 10.04 17.57
N VAL A 142 -3.41 10.77 16.45
CA VAL A 142 -2.23 10.75 15.58
C VAL A 142 -0.98 11.18 16.33
N CYS A 143 -1.02 12.27 17.12
CA CYS A 143 0.14 12.71 17.91
C CYS A 143 0.63 11.64 18.89
N MET A 144 -0.30 11.00 19.61
CA MET A 144 0.03 9.93 20.57
C MET A 144 0.59 8.69 19.87
N GLY A 145 -0.03 8.25 18.77
CA GLY A 145 0.45 7.13 17.97
C GLY A 145 1.85 7.39 17.40
N MET A 146 2.06 8.58 16.85
CA MET A 146 3.36 9.01 16.31
C MET A 146 4.45 8.98 17.37
N GLN A 147 4.18 9.52 18.56
CA GLN A 147 5.13 9.50 19.69
C GLN A 147 5.46 8.07 20.11
N TRP A 148 4.45 7.21 20.22
CA TRP A 148 4.65 5.81 20.61
C TRP A 148 5.52 5.07 19.59
N VAL A 149 5.16 5.14 18.30
CA VAL A 149 5.89 4.46 17.21
C VAL A 149 7.32 4.96 17.13
N ARG A 150 7.51 6.28 17.13
CA ARG A 150 8.84 6.90 17.20
C ARG A 150 9.64 6.26 18.31
N ASN A 151 9.16 6.32 19.55
CA ASN A 151 9.94 5.95 20.73
C ASN A 151 10.35 4.48 20.66
N LYS A 152 9.44 3.60 20.21
CA LYS A 152 9.73 2.18 20.04
C LYS A 152 10.73 1.89 18.94
N LEU A 153 10.61 2.53 17.77
CA LEU A 153 11.57 2.36 16.69
C LEU A 153 12.95 2.89 17.10
N PHE A 154 13.03 4.10 17.65
CA PHE A 154 14.29 4.72 18.06
C PHE A 154 15.07 3.91 19.09
N GLN A 155 14.37 3.30 20.05
CA GLN A 155 14.98 2.45 21.07
C GLN A 155 15.50 1.12 20.53
N SER A 156 15.12 0.72 19.31
CA SER A 156 15.33 -0.65 18.83
C SER A 156 15.97 -0.77 17.44
N CYS A 157 16.29 0.33 16.78
CA CYS A 157 16.92 0.34 15.45
C CYS A 157 18.27 1.07 15.45
N GLU A 158 19.08 0.82 14.43
CA GLU A 158 20.35 1.52 14.24
C GLU A 158 20.13 3.02 13.98
N PRO A 159 20.98 3.93 14.49
CA PRO A 159 20.82 5.37 14.29
C PRO A 159 20.77 5.79 12.80
N SER A 160 21.58 5.14 11.96
CA SER A 160 21.59 5.37 10.50
C SER A 160 20.27 4.98 9.85
N PHE A 161 19.68 3.86 10.29
CA PHE A 161 18.34 3.45 9.87
C PHE A 161 17.27 4.41 10.35
N PHE A 162 17.32 4.84 11.62
CA PHE A 162 16.35 5.81 12.14
C PHE A 162 16.36 7.09 11.30
N LYS A 163 17.54 7.59 10.91
CA LYS A 163 17.67 8.73 9.99
C LYS A 163 17.03 8.45 8.63
N LYS A 164 17.30 7.28 8.03
CA LYS A 164 16.73 6.85 6.75
C LYS A 164 15.20 6.80 6.79
N ILE A 165 14.62 6.07 7.75
CA ILE A 165 13.16 5.93 7.88
C ILE A 165 12.48 7.26 8.23
N SER A 166 13.16 8.16 8.95
CA SER A 166 12.66 9.51 9.22
C SER A 166 12.44 10.32 7.95
N TRP A 167 13.39 10.24 7.01
CA TRP A 167 13.27 10.92 5.72
C TRP A 167 12.13 10.32 4.88
N LEU A 168 12.07 9.00 4.78
CA LEU A 168 11.01 8.30 4.04
C LEU A 168 9.61 8.61 4.60
N LEU A 169 9.47 8.63 5.93
CA LEU A 169 8.22 8.96 6.60
C LEU A 169 7.83 10.42 6.37
N PHE A 170 8.80 11.35 6.38
CA PHE A 170 8.56 12.75 6.05
C PHE A 170 8.03 12.91 4.63
N GLU A 171 8.67 12.29 3.64
CA GLU A 171 8.24 12.39 2.24
C GLU A 171 6.85 11.79 2.04
N HIS A 172 6.60 10.62 2.63
CA HIS A 172 5.29 9.98 2.59
C HIS A 172 4.20 10.86 3.18
N LEU A 173 4.37 11.36 4.41
CA LEU A 173 3.34 12.17 5.08
C LEU A 173 3.15 13.53 4.40
N ARG A 174 4.21 14.13 3.85
CA ARG A 174 4.13 15.36 3.05
C ARG A 174 3.20 15.17 1.87
N ASP A 175 3.45 14.12 1.08
CA ASP A 175 2.75 13.91 -0.19
C ASP A 175 1.38 13.27 0.02
N GLN A 176 1.17 12.50 1.09
CA GLN A 176 -0.15 11.97 1.46
C GLN A 176 -1.10 13.07 1.95
N LEU A 177 -0.63 13.96 2.84
CA LEU A 177 -1.48 15.03 3.39
C LEU A 177 -1.78 16.12 2.34
N LYS A 178 -0.84 16.34 1.41
CA LYS A 178 -0.92 17.36 0.37
C LYS A 178 -0.10 16.95 -0.86
N PRO A 179 -0.65 16.09 -1.73
CA PRO A 179 0.05 15.67 -2.94
C PRO A 179 0.29 16.83 -3.91
N GLY A 180 1.37 16.71 -4.68
CA GLY A 180 1.66 17.61 -5.79
C GLY A 180 0.67 17.47 -6.95
N ALA A 181 0.74 18.40 -7.90
CA ALA A 181 0.09 18.23 -9.20
C ALA A 181 0.93 17.28 -10.08
N TYR A 182 0.29 16.69 -11.08
CA TYR A 182 0.92 15.87 -12.12
C TYR A 182 0.22 16.10 -13.45
N GLU A 183 0.97 15.98 -14.54
CA GLU A 183 0.54 16.23 -15.92
C GLU A 183 0.79 15.01 -16.83
N SER A 184 1.46 13.97 -16.31
CA SER A 184 1.71 12.71 -17.02
C SER A 184 1.47 11.49 -16.12
N VAL A 185 1.36 10.30 -16.72
CA VAL A 185 1.24 9.04 -15.96
C VAL A 185 2.55 8.73 -15.24
N GLU A 186 3.68 9.07 -15.85
CA GLU A 186 5.01 8.91 -15.28
C GLU A 186 5.18 9.77 -14.03
N GLU A 187 4.73 11.02 -14.06
CA GLU A 187 4.69 11.89 -12.88
C GLU A 187 3.74 11.37 -11.80
N TYR A 188 2.57 10.84 -12.19
CA TYR A 188 1.67 10.20 -11.25
C TYR A 188 2.34 9.01 -10.54
N ILE A 189 3.03 8.14 -11.27
CA ILE A 189 3.74 6.99 -10.70
C ILE A 189 4.81 7.47 -9.70
N LEU A 190 5.61 8.47 -10.06
CA LEU A 190 6.62 9.04 -9.17
C LEU A 190 6.00 9.62 -7.89
N LEU A 191 4.87 10.33 -8.01
CA LEU A 191 4.14 10.86 -6.87
C LEU A 191 3.55 9.73 -6.01
N ARG A 192 2.99 8.69 -6.64
CA ARG A 192 2.39 7.52 -6.00
C ARG A 192 3.40 6.74 -5.18
N ARG A 193 4.66 6.68 -5.58
CA ARG A 193 5.74 6.07 -4.77
C ARG A 193 5.88 6.73 -3.39
N ASN A 194 5.61 8.03 -3.29
CA ASN A 194 5.70 8.77 -2.03
C ASN A 194 4.44 8.58 -1.18
N PHE A 195 3.27 8.94 -1.71
CA PHE A 195 2.04 8.89 -0.90
C PHE A 195 1.47 7.49 -0.69
N SER A 196 1.94 6.45 -1.39
CA SER A 196 1.56 5.05 -1.09
C SER A 196 2.16 4.48 0.19
N GLY A 197 3.20 5.10 0.74
CA GLY A 197 3.94 4.57 1.90
C GLY A 197 4.79 3.34 1.57
N MET A 198 4.90 2.94 0.30
CA MET A 198 5.63 1.72 -0.08
C MET A 198 7.13 1.80 0.21
N TYR A 199 7.78 2.95 0.08
CA TYR A 199 9.19 3.05 0.47
C TYR A 199 9.39 2.86 1.99
N VAL A 200 8.47 3.36 2.81
CA VAL A 200 8.47 3.11 4.26
C VAL A 200 8.34 1.60 4.52
N ALA A 201 7.38 0.95 3.86
CA ALA A 201 7.17 -0.50 3.94
C ALA A 201 8.41 -1.32 3.52
N ILE A 202 9.01 -0.97 2.39
CA ILE A 202 10.18 -1.66 1.83
C ILE A 202 11.38 -1.54 2.76
N TYR A 203 11.72 -0.34 3.20
CA TYR A 203 12.93 -0.16 4.01
C TYR A 203 12.80 -0.71 5.44
N LEU A 204 11.59 -0.93 5.95
CA LEU A 204 11.38 -1.69 7.19
C LEU A 204 11.87 -3.13 7.12
N ILE A 205 12.17 -3.68 5.92
CA ILE A 205 12.93 -4.95 5.79
C ILE A 205 14.23 -4.87 6.59
N GLU A 206 14.97 -3.76 6.55
CA GLU A 206 16.25 -3.63 7.27
C GLU A 206 16.06 -3.75 8.78
N TYR A 207 15.08 -3.03 9.32
CA TYR A 207 14.71 -3.10 10.73
C TYR A 207 14.28 -4.52 11.12
N CYS A 208 13.37 -5.10 10.35
CA CYS A 208 12.79 -6.40 10.63
C CYS A 208 13.80 -7.55 10.56
N THR A 209 14.80 -7.45 9.68
CA THR A 209 15.83 -8.47 9.49
C THR A 209 17.11 -8.21 10.28
N GLY A 210 17.32 -6.98 10.75
CA GLY A 210 18.55 -6.56 11.40
C GLY A 210 19.74 -6.44 10.45
N ARG A 211 19.51 -6.41 9.13
CA ARG A 211 20.54 -6.19 8.11
C ARG A 211 20.26 -4.91 7.35
N TYR A 212 21.21 -3.98 7.37
CA TYR A 212 21.03 -2.64 6.82
C TYR A 212 21.85 -2.47 5.55
N LEU A 213 21.22 -1.92 4.50
CA LEU A 213 21.93 -1.61 3.26
C LEU A 213 22.73 -0.33 3.43
N THR A 214 23.96 -0.36 2.91
CA THR A 214 24.78 0.84 2.75
C THR A 214 24.62 1.42 1.35
N GLU A 215 24.92 2.71 1.19
CA GLU A 215 24.95 3.34 -0.14
C GLU A 215 25.94 2.65 -1.08
N GLU A 216 27.04 2.12 -0.54
CA GLU A 216 28.04 1.39 -1.32
C GLU A 216 27.50 0.07 -1.85
N MET A 217 26.71 -0.67 -1.06
CA MET A 217 26.02 -1.88 -1.54
C MET A 217 25.08 -1.55 -2.70
N LEU A 218 24.32 -0.45 -2.62
CA LEU A 218 23.43 0.00 -3.68
C LEU A 218 24.18 0.42 -4.95
N LYS A 219 25.38 1.02 -4.82
CA LYS A 219 26.25 1.34 -5.96
C LYS A 219 26.82 0.11 -6.65
N LYS A 220 27.20 -0.90 -5.86
CA LYS A 220 27.72 -2.19 -6.36
C LYS A 220 26.63 -3.04 -7.02
N VAL A 221 25.38 -2.91 -6.57
CA VAL A 221 24.21 -3.66 -7.07
C VAL A 221 23.09 -2.70 -7.48
N PRO A 222 23.26 -1.94 -8.59
CA PRO A 222 22.28 -0.95 -9.02
C PRO A 222 20.91 -1.57 -9.35
N SER A 223 20.87 -2.85 -9.72
CA SER A 223 19.60 -3.56 -9.96
C SER A 223 18.74 -3.69 -8.69
N LEU A 224 19.33 -3.54 -7.49
CA LEU A 224 18.59 -3.51 -6.24
C LEU A 224 17.71 -2.25 -6.12
N GLN A 225 18.23 -1.08 -6.47
CA GLN A 225 17.42 0.14 -6.47
C GLN A 225 16.27 0.05 -7.48
N LYS A 226 16.53 -0.52 -8.66
CA LYS A 226 15.48 -0.78 -9.66
C LYS A 226 14.40 -1.71 -9.10
N ALA A 227 14.78 -2.80 -8.41
CA ALA A 227 13.82 -3.72 -7.80
C ALA A 227 13.02 -3.05 -6.65
N ILE A 228 13.65 -2.17 -5.87
CA ILE A 228 12.99 -1.37 -4.83
C ILE A 228 11.90 -0.48 -5.44
N ASP A 229 12.24 0.27 -6.49
CA ASP A 229 11.30 1.17 -7.16
C ASP A 229 10.13 0.39 -7.79
N LEU A 230 10.42 -0.71 -8.47
CA LEU A 230 9.40 -1.58 -9.06
C LEU A 230 8.52 -2.23 -7.99
N CYS A 231 9.06 -2.58 -6.83
CA CYS A 231 8.27 -3.09 -5.72
C CYS A 231 7.31 -2.02 -5.18
N ALA A 232 7.74 -0.76 -5.14
CA ALA A 232 6.89 0.36 -4.76
C ALA A 232 5.79 0.61 -5.80
N ASP A 233 6.14 0.60 -7.09
CA ASP A 233 5.19 0.75 -8.20
C ASP A 233 4.13 -0.35 -8.17
N ILE A 234 4.53 -1.62 -8.08
CA ILE A 234 3.58 -2.74 -8.03
C ILE A 234 2.67 -2.59 -6.81
N GLY A 235 3.21 -2.23 -5.64
CA GLY A 235 2.43 -2.05 -4.42
C GLY A 235 1.38 -0.94 -4.52
N GLY A 236 1.81 0.26 -4.91
CA GLY A 236 0.92 1.42 -5.03
C GLY A 236 -0.06 1.30 -6.20
N LEU A 237 0.40 0.90 -7.38
CA LEU A 237 -0.44 0.86 -8.59
C LEU A 237 -1.42 -0.31 -8.58
N SER A 238 -1.05 -1.46 -8.00
CA SER A 238 -2.05 -2.52 -7.75
C SER A 238 -3.10 -2.02 -6.79
N ASN A 239 -2.69 -1.29 -5.73
CA ASN A 239 -3.63 -0.75 -4.76
C ASN A 239 -4.71 0.08 -5.42
N ASP A 240 -4.36 0.96 -6.35
CA ASP A 240 -5.32 1.80 -7.07
C ASP A 240 -6.39 0.99 -7.83
N ILE A 241 -6.08 -0.24 -8.26
CA ILE A 241 -7.05 -1.15 -8.90
C ILE A 241 -7.98 -1.75 -7.83
N PHE A 242 -7.44 -2.19 -6.69
CA PHE A 242 -8.21 -2.77 -5.59
C PHE A 242 -9.03 -1.72 -4.82
N SER A 243 -8.54 -0.49 -4.69
CA SER A 243 -9.19 0.60 -3.96
C SER A 243 -10.15 1.42 -4.82
N TYR A 244 -10.19 1.19 -6.13
CA TYR A 244 -10.94 1.99 -7.10
C TYR A 244 -12.37 2.34 -6.65
N PRO A 245 -13.22 1.42 -6.12
CA PRO A 245 -14.57 1.80 -5.73
C PRO A 245 -14.65 2.87 -4.65
N LYS A 246 -13.68 2.89 -3.71
CA LYS A 246 -13.57 3.90 -2.66
C LYS A 246 -13.05 5.23 -3.23
N GLU A 247 -12.19 5.16 -4.25
CA GLU A 247 -11.39 6.30 -4.73
C GLU A 247 -11.84 6.80 -6.12
N ASN A 248 -12.98 6.33 -6.64
CA ASN A 248 -13.42 6.63 -8.00
C ASN A 248 -13.63 8.15 -8.26
N HIS A 249 -13.85 8.94 -7.21
CA HIS A 249 -13.95 10.40 -7.24
C HIS A 249 -12.59 11.10 -7.26
N SER A 250 -11.53 10.43 -6.78
CA SER A 250 -10.21 11.02 -6.63
C SER A 250 -9.41 10.94 -7.93
N LYS A 251 -8.81 12.06 -8.36
CA LYS A 251 -7.84 12.03 -9.46
C LYS A 251 -6.59 11.21 -9.09
N PHE A 252 -6.25 11.10 -7.81
CA PHE A 252 -5.04 10.44 -7.32
C PHE A 252 -5.12 8.90 -7.30
N ASN A 253 -5.78 8.32 -8.30
CA ASN A 253 -5.87 6.88 -8.53
C ASN A 253 -5.45 6.58 -9.98
N LEU A 254 -4.62 5.54 -10.22
CA LEU A 254 -4.11 5.21 -11.56
C LEU A 254 -5.22 5.04 -12.61
N VAL A 255 -6.31 4.35 -12.27
CA VAL A 255 -7.41 4.09 -13.21
C VAL A 255 -8.06 5.41 -13.63
N ASN A 256 -8.27 6.33 -12.68
CA ASN A 256 -8.79 7.67 -12.97
C ASN A 256 -7.77 8.51 -13.75
N THR A 257 -6.48 8.38 -13.43
CA THR A 257 -5.39 9.12 -14.09
C THR A 257 -5.36 8.89 -15.59
N PHE A 258 -5.61 7.66 -16.07
CA PHE A 258 -5.68 7.41 -17.51
C PHE A 258 -6.80 8.19 -18.22
N GLN A 259 -7.94 8.42 -17.57
CA GLN A 259 -9.02 9.22 -18.13
C GLN A 259 -8.75 10.72 -18.00
N VAL A 260 -8.29 11.17 -16.84
CA VAL A 260 -7.95 12.59 -16.58
C VAL A 260 -6.91 13.10 -17.59
N LEU A 261 -5.95 12.26 -17.96
CA LEU A 261 -4.91 12.58 -18.93
C LEU A 261 -5.29 12.22 -20.38
N ASN A 262 -6.57 11.90 -20.64
CA ASN A 262 -7.09 11.56 -21.97
C ASN A 262 -6.37 10.40 -22.68
N GLN A 263 -5.80 9.45 -21.92
CA GLN A 263 -5.12 8.28 -22.48
C GLN A 263 -6.07 7.12 -22.82
N THR A 264 -7.29 7.15 -22.29
CA THR A 264 -8.33 6.13 -22.51
C THR A 264 -9.70 6.79 -22.64
N LYS A 265 -10.61 6.17 -23.40
CA LYS A 265 -11.98 6.67 -23.64
C LYS A 265 -13.02 6.00 -22.75
N THR A 266 -12.71 4.81 -22.24
CA THR A 266 -13.63 4.01 -21.42
C THR A 266 -12.95 3.53 -20.14
N LEU A 267 -13.76 3.21 -19.14
CA LEU A 267 -13.26 2.64 -17.88
C LEU A 267 -12.56 1.30 -18.10
N ASP A 268 -13.11 0.42 -18.95
CA ASP A 268 -12.51 -0.88 -19.26
C ASP A 268 -11.10 -0.74 -19.85
N GLU A 269 -10.88 0.24 -20.73
CA GLU A 269 -9.55 0.56 -21.25
C GLU A 269 -8.60 1.02 -20.13
N SER A 270 -9.08 1.85 -19.19
CA SER A 270 -8.28 2.30 -18.04
C SER A 270 -7.90 1.13 -17.12
N ILE A 271 -8.85 0.24 -16.82
CA ILE A 271 -8.63 -0.95 -15.97
C ILE A 271 -7.61 -1.88 -16.64
N GLN A 272 -7.80 -2.20 -17.92
CA GLN A 272 -6.89 -3.07 -18.65
C GLN A 272 -5.48 -2.48 -18.68
N LYS A 273 -5.35 -1.16 -18.95
CA LYS A 273 -4.06 -0.48 -18.97
C LYS A 273 -3.37 -0.46 -17.61
N ALA A 274 -4.13 -0.31 -16.52
CA ALA A 274 -3.60 -0.40 -15.16
C ALA A 274 -3.07 -1.82 -14.85
N ILE A 275 -3.83 -2.85 -15.21
CA ILE A 275 -3.41 -4.26 -15.07
C ILE A 275 -2.13 -4.53 -15.88
N ASP A 276 -2.08 -4.07 -17.13
CA ASP A 276 -0.92 -4.27 -18.02
C ASP A 276 0.33 -3.55 -17.49
N LEU A 277 0.16 -2.35 -16.93
CA LEU A 277 1.26 -1.61 -16.31
C LEU A 277 1.81 -2.35 -15.10
N VAL A 278 0.96 -2.78 -14.16
CA VAL A 278 1.39 -3.56 -12.98
C VAL A 278 2.09 -4.86 -13.40
N ASN A 279 1.56 -5.53 -14.43
CA ASN A 279 2.16 -6.75 -14.97
C ASN A 279 3.54 -6.49 -15.60
N THR A 280 3.69 -5.38 -16.31
CA THR A 280 4.98 -4.95 -16.88
C THR A 280 5.99 -4.68 -15.77
N CYS A 281 5.60 -3.93 -14.73
CA CYS A 281 6.46 -3.68 -13.56
C CYS A 281 6.90 -4.99 -12.89
N HIS A 282 6.01 -5.98 -12.77
CA HIS A 282 6.36 -7.28 -12.18
C HIS A 282 7.29 -8.12 -13.06
N VAL A 283 7.17 -8.05 -14.39
CA VAL A 283 8.16 -8.66 -15.30
C VAL A 283 9.53 -8.02 -15.10
N ASP A 284 9.59 -6.69 -15.09
CA ASP A 284 10.83 -5.94 -14.89
C ASP A 284 11.45 -6.20 -13.52
N PHE A 285 10.62 -6.38 -12.49
CA PHE A 285 11.07 -6.73 -11.14
C PHE A 285 11.78 -8.08 -11.15
N ASN A 286 11.20 -9.08 -11.82
CA ASN A 286 11.81 -10.41 -11.95
C ASN A 286 13.13 -10.37 -12.74
N ILE A 287 13.25 -9.49 -13.73
CA ILE A 287 14.52 -9.25 -14.44
C ILE A 287 15.54 -8.63 -13.48
N ALA A 288 15.16 -7.59 -12.73
CA ALA A 288 16.04 -6.93 -11.76
C ALA A 288 16.52 -7.90 -10.67
N VAL A 289 15.66 -8.79 -10.16
CA VAL A 289 16.05 -9.83 -9.20
C VAL A 289 17.13 -10.78 -9.76
N LYS A 290 17.00 -11.21 -11.02
CA LYS A 290 18.05 -12.03 -11.67
C LYS A 290 19.37 -11.25 -11.80
N GLN A 291 19.30 -9.97 -12.11
CA GLN A 291 20.48 -9.10 -12.21
C GLN A 291 21.14 -8.89 -10.84
N ILE A 292 20.37 -8.70 -9.76
CA ILE A 292 20.88 -8.63 -8.38
C ILE A 292 21.69 -9.88 -8.05
N HIS A 293 21.18 -11.07 -8.38
CA HIS A 293 21.92 -12.31 -8.14
C HIS A 293 23.26 -12.33 -8.88
N ALA A 294 23.30 -11.90 -10.14
CA ALA A 294 24.53 -11.82 -10.92
C ALA A 294 25.52 -10.78 -10.38
N GLU A 295 25.05 -9.56 -10.07
CA GLU A 295 25.84 -8.46 -9.51
C GLU A 295 26.39 -8.80 -8.11
N SER A 296 25.69 -9.64 -7.35
CA SER A 296 26.08 -10.04 -5.99
C SER A 296 27.09 -11.20 -5.92
N LEU A 297 27.52 -11.77 -7.05
CA LEU A 297 28.33 -13.00 -7.06
C LEU A 297 29.66 -12.83 -6.31
N ASP A 298 30.38 -11.75 -6.61
CA ASP A 298 31.74 -11.47 -6.14
C ASP A 298 31.81 -10.55 -4.92
N LEU A 299 30.66 -10.24 -4.31
CA LEU A 299 30.61 -9.41 -3.10
C LEU A 299 31.10 -10.17 -1.88
N ALA A 300 31.59 -9.42 -0.89
CA ALA A 300 31.91 -9.97 0.42
C ALA A 300 30.68 -10.67 1.02
N THR A 301 30.89 -11.76 1.76
CA THR A 301 29.83 -12.63 2.29
C THR A 301 28.73 -11.85 3.02
N ASP A 302 29.10 -10.86 3.84
CA ASP A 302 28.13 -10.06 4.59
C ASP A 302 27.33 -9.08 3.72
N GLU A 303 27.97 -8.46 2.73
CA GLU A 303 27.29 -7.59 1.75
C GLU A 303 26.28 -8.40 0.94
N LYS A 304 26.73 -9.55 0.41
CA LYS A 304 25.89 -10.48 -0.35
C LYS A 304 24.71 -10.95 0.49
N ALA A 305 24.92 -11.33 1.74
CA ALA A 305 23.85 -11.75 2.63
C ALA A 305 22.82 -10.64 2.89
N ALA A 306 23.26 -9.40 3.11
CA ALA A 306 22.36 -8.26 3.29
C ALA A 306 21.51 -7.99 2.04
N ILE A 307 22.13 -7.96 0.86
CA ILE A 307 21.47 -7.73 -0.43
C ILE A 307 20.45 -8.84 -0.74
N LEU A 308 20.83 -10.11 -0.59
CA LEU A 308 19.95 -11.23 -0.89
C LEU A 308 18.79 -11.33 0.12
N GLN A 309 19.03 -11.03 1.40
CA GLN A 309 17.97 -10.98 2.40
C GLN A 309 16.99 -9.84 2.14
N PHE A 310 17.50 -8.67 1.73
CA PHE A 310 16.63 -7.55 1.35
C PHE A 310 15.80 -7.91 0.11
N THR A 311 16.40 -8.57 -0.88
CA THR A 311 15.73 -9.03 -2.10
C THR A 311 14.62 -10.07 -1.85
N ASP A 312 14.83 -11.01 -0.91
CA ASP A 312 13.78 -11.95 -0.45
C ASP A 312 12.65 -11.21 0.31
N GLY A 313 12.98 -10.13 1.01
CA GLY A 313 12.02 -9.22 1.63
C GLY A 313 11.12 -8.55 0.59
N LEU A 314 11.68 -8.02 -0.51
CA LEU A 314 10.90 -7.43 -1.60
C LEU A 314 9.89 -8.42 -2.20
N GLN A 315 10.31 -9.68 -2.44
CA GLN A 315 9.42 -10.74 -2.92
C GLN A 315 8.30 -11.06 -1.92
N SER A 316 8.63 -11.07 -0.62
CA SER A 316 7.65 -11.26 0.45
C SER A 316 6.61 -10.13 0.43
N ILE A 317 7.06 -8.87 0.28
CA ILE A 317 6.18 -7.70 0.15
C ILE A 317 5.19 -7.86 -1.01
N LEU A 318 5.66 -8.21 -2.21
CA LEU A 318 4.76 -8.37 -3.37
C LEU A 318 3.68 -9.44 -3.14
N SER A 319 4.06 -10.59 -2.58
CA SER A 319 3.11 -11.68 -2.29
C SER A 319 2.10 -11.29 -1.22
N ALA A 320 2.55 -10.59 -0.18
CA ALA A 320 1.74 -10.11 0.93
C ALA A 320 0.76 -9.04 0.49
N THR A 321 1.19 -8.09 -0.35
CA THR A 321 0.34 -7.02 -0.89
C THR A 321 -0.84 -7.60 -1.66
N TYR A 322 -0.60 -8.50 -2.63
CA TYR A 322 -1.70 -9.13 -3.37
C TYR A 322 -2.62 -9.92 -2.44
N HIS A 323 -2.04 -10.75 -1.56
CA HIS A 323 -2.82 -11.57 -0.65
C HIS A 323 -3.72 -10.71 0.24
N TRP A 324 -3.17 -9.70 0.88
CA TRP A 324 -3.92 -8.84 1.79
C TRP A 324 -5.03 -8.06 1.05
N GLN A 325 -4.71 -7.46 -0.09
CA GLN A 325 -5.68 -6.77 -0.94
C GLN A 325 -6.82 -7.70 -1.36
N LEU A 326 -6.50 -8.96 -1.66
CA LEU A 326 -7.49 -9.98 -1.98
C LEU A 326 -8.33 -10.39 -0.77
N VAL A 327 -7.81 -10.51 0.44
CA VAL A 327 -8.59 -11.08 1.58
C VAL A 327 -9.26 -10.04 2.46
N THR A 328 -8.80 -8.79 2.45
CA THR A 328 -9.35 -7.73 3.29
C THR A 328 -10.77 -7.33 2.88
N GLU A 329 -11.63 -7.07 3.87
CA GLU A 329 -12.97 -6.51 3.64
C GLU A 329 -12.90 -5.02 3.24
N ARG A 330 -11.75 -4.35 3.45
CA ARG A 330 -11.52 -2.93 3.10
C ARG A 330 -11.86 -2.60 1.65
N TYR A 331 -11.59 -3.52 0.73
CA TYR A 331 -11.79 -3.30 -0.71
C TYR A 331 -13.07 -3.92 -1.24
N ARG A 332 -13.88 -4.59 -0.41
CA ARG A 332 -15.10 -5.22 -0.91
C ARG A 332 -16.18 -4.19 -1.20
N HIS A 333 -16.77 -4.25 -2.39
CA HIS A 333 -17.81 -3.33 -2.82
C HIS A 333 -18.71 -3.97 -3.88
N SER A 334 -20.04 -3.85 -3.79
CA SER A 334 -20.97 -4.48 -4.75
C SER A 334 -20.71 -4.06 -6.21
N ASP A 335 -20.26 -2.82 -6.40
CA ASP A 335 -19.94 -2.24 -7.70
C ASP A 335 -18.44 -2.28 -8.02
N HIS A 336 -17.70 -3.24 -7.46
CA HIS A 336 -16.26 -3.34 -7.73
C HIS A 336 -15.97 -3.60 -9.21
N ILE A 337 -14.91 -2.96 -9.70
CA ILE A 337 -14.35 -3.19 -11.05
C ILE A 337 -13.73 -4.59 -11.24
N LEU A 338 -13.55 -5.36 -10.17
CA LEU A 338 -12.99 -6.71 -10.16
C LEU A 338 -14.06 -7.65 -9.63
N GLU A 339 -14.44 -8.65 -10.40
CA GLU A 339 -15.57 -9.53 -10.09
C GLU A 339 -15.37 -10.31 -8.77
N ASP A 340 -14.14 -10.74 -8.50
CA ASP A 340 -13.76 -11.49 -7.31
C ASP A 340 -13.68 -10.64 -6.01
N LEU A 341 -13.99 -9.34 -6.11
CA LEU A 341 -14.08 -8.40 -4.99
C LEU A 341 -15.48 -7.81 -4.78
N LYS A 342 -16.47 -8.23 -5.58
CA LYS A 342 -17.85 -7.72 -5.44
C LYS A 342 -18.56 -8.19 -4.17
N TYR A 343 -18.21 -9.37 -3.69
CA TYR A 343 -18.85 -10.02 -2.56
C TYR A 343 -17.85 -10.33 -1.46
N LYS A 344 -18.37 -10.60 -0.26
CA LYS A 344 -17.55 -10.98 0.89
C LYS A 344 -16.59 -12.09 0.54
N SER A 345 -15.40 -12.03 1.12
CA SER A 345 -14.43 -13.08 0.94
C SER A 345 -14.94 -14.39 1.54
N ASP A 346 -15.18 -15.41 0.72
CA ASP A 346 -15.38 -16.79 1.21
C ASP A 346 -14.12 -17.33 1.93
N CYS A 347 -12.99 -16.59 1.89
CA CYS A 347 -11.69 -17.05 2.38
C CYS A 347 -11.52 -17.02 3.91
N LEU A 348 -12.54 -16.67 4.71
CA LEU A 348 -12.47 -16.82 6.17
C LEU A 348 -12.46 -18.28 6.66
N ASN A 349 -12.56 -19.27 5.76
CA ASN A 349 -12.55 -20.70 6.12
C ASN A 349 -11.33 -21.51 5.63
N GLN A 350 -10.37 -20.90 4.94
CA GLN A 350 -9.10 -21.60 4.68
C GLN A 350 -8.16 -21.38 5.86
N LYS A 351 -8.45 -22.09 6.96
CA LYS A 351 -7.38 -22.58 7.84
C LYS A 351 -6.41 -23.29 6.92
N THR A 352 -5.23 -22.72 6.76
CA THR A 352 -4.06 -23.35 6.13
C THR A 352 -3.94 -24.79 6.65
N GLY A 353 -4.19 -25.76 5.77
CA GLY A 353 -3.75 -27.13 5.97
C GLY A 353 -2.24 -27.25 5.80
#